data_AF-A0A0C3NQC1-F1
#
_entry.id   AF-A0A0C3NQC1-F1
#
_cell.length_a   1.000
_cell.length_b   1.000
_cell.length_c   1.000
_cell.angle_alpha   90.00
_cell.angle_beta   90.00
_cell.angle_gamma   90.00
#
_symmetry.space_group_name_H-M   'P 1'
#
loop_
_entity.id
_entity.type
_entity.pdbx_description
1 polymer ?
#
loop_
_entity_poly.entity_id
_entity_poly.type
_entity_poly.pdbx_seq_one_letter_code
_entity_poly.pdbx_strand_id
1 'polypeptide(L)' 'MSKYVTYIRTDEGIIERKPAAIVTHSDESLDPYTHEEPLVGWPESRVYWANKVGPSVGIAPLNSTA' A
#
# COMPACT_ATOMS: atom_id res chain seq x y z
N MET A 1 0.17 11.62 -11.64
CA MET A 1 0.77 11.55 -10.28
C MET A 1 -0.31 11.19 -9.31
N SER A 2 -0.23 9.99 -8.75
CA SER A 2 -1.24 9.41 -7.88
C SER A 2 -0.77 9.44 -6.42
N LYS A 3 -1.69 9.72 -5.50
CA LYS A 3 -1.41 9.74 -4.06
C LYS A 3 -1.72 8.39 -3.45
N TYR A 4 -0.83 7.94 -2.57
CA TYR A 4 -0.96 6.68 -1.87
C TYR A 4 -0.75 6.89 -0.37
N VAL A 5 -1.47 6.11 0.45
CA VAL A 5 -1.23 6.01 1.88
C VAL A 5 -0.33 4.80 2.16
N THR A 6 0.57 4.95 3.12
CA THR A 6 1.49 3.88 3.52
C THR A 6 0.81 2.89 4.46
N TYR A 7 1.11 1.62 4.23
CA TYR A 7 0.80 0.49 5.09
C TYR A 7 2.08 -0.21 5.54
N ILE A 8 2.06 -0.82 6.72
CA ILE A 8 3.14 -1.67 7.23
C ILE A 8 2.56 -3.06 7.51
N ARG A 9 3.18 -4.10 6.97
CA ARG A 9 2.97 -5.48 7.39
C ARG A 9 4.10 -5.86 8.33
N THR A 10 3.76 -6.26 9.56
CA THR A 10 4.74 -6.71 10.57
C THR A 10 5.23 -8.13 10.26
N ASP A 11 6.20 -8.61 11.04
CA ASP A 11 6.65 -10.00 11.05
C ASP A 11 5.57 -10.99 11.49
N GLU A 12 4.69 -10.55 12.40
CA GLU A 12 3.48 -11.28 12.81
C GLU A 12 2.38 -11.27 11.73
N GLY A 13 2.58 -10.55 10.63
CA GLY A 13 1.60 -10.42 9.55
C GLY A 13 0.48 -9.42 9.84
N ILE A 14 0.60 -8.63 10.91
CA ILE A 14 -0.36 -7.57 11.24
C ILE A 14 -0.20 -6.42 10.26
N ILE A 15 -1.32 -5.94 9.71
CA ILE A 15 -1.36 -4.82 8.78
C ILE A 15 -1.75 -3.54 9.53
N GLU A 16 -0.92 -2.51 9.41
CA GLU A 16 -1.14 -1.19 10.00
C GLU A 16 -1.21 -0.11 8.92
N ARG A 17 -2.29 0.67 8.92
CA ARG A 17 -2.42 1.87 8.07
C ARG A 17 -1.76 3.07 8.73
N LYS A 18 -0.93 3.82 7.99
CA LYS A 18 -0.27 5.05 8.47
C LYS A 18 -0.87 6.28 7.77
N PRO A 19 -2.00 6.83 8.26
CA PRO A 19 -2.74 7.92 7.60
C PRO A 19 -1.92 9.21 7.39
N ALA A 20 -0.93 9.46 8.25
CA ALA A 20 -0.07 10.63 8.14
C ALA A 20 1.08 10.45 7.12
N ALA A 21 1.30 9.23 6.63
CA ALA A 21 2.35 8.92 5.66
C ALA A 21 1.71 8.79 4.27
N ILE A 22 1.63 9.91 3.56
CA ILE A 22 1.11 9.98 2.19
C ILE A 22 2.28 10.19 1.24
N VAL A 23 2.41 9.31 0.25
CA VAL A 23 3.43 9.39 -0.80
C VAL A 23 2.79 9.71 -2.14
N THR A 24 3.54 10.39 -3.01
CA THR A 24 3.13 10.66 -4.39
C THR A 24 4.02 9.85 -5.32
N HIS A 25 3.41 9.02 -6.16
CA HIS A 25 4.11 8.28 -7.22
C HIS A 25 3.74 8.84 -8.59
N SER A 26 4.70 8.84 -9.51
CA SER A 26 4.41 9.01 -10.94
C SER A 26 3.66 7.77 -11.44
N ASP A 27 2.82 7.95 -12.47
CA ASP A 27 2.01 6.85 -12.99
C ASP A 27 2.84 5.86 -13.86
N GLU A 28 4.15 6.11 -13.99
CA GLU A 28 5.06 5.31 -14.83
C GLU A 28 5.62 4.07 -14.12
N SER A 29 5.79 4.11 -12.79
CA SER A 29 6.22 2.94 -12.01
C SER A 29 5.86 3.06 -10.54
N LEU A 30 5.44 1.93 -9.98
CA LEU A 30 5.25 1.73 -8.54
C LEU A 30 6.41 0.98 -7.89
N ASP A 31 7.53 0.77 -8.59
CA ASP A 31 8.70 0.12 -7.99
C ASP A 31 9.13 0.81 -6.68
N PRO A 32 9.42 0.06 -5.61
CA PRO A 32 9.51 -1.41 -5.54
C PRO A 32 8.19 -2.15 -5.24
N TYR A 33 7.04 -1.45 -5.16
CA TYR A 33 5.74 -1.97 -4.75
C TYR A 33 5.03 -2.77 -5.86
N THR A 34 5.52 -3.96 -6.15
CA THR A 34 5.05 -4.80 -7.27
C THR A 34 4.09 -5.91 -6.87
N HIS A 35 3.86 -6.11 -5.58
CA HIS A 35 3.04 -7.20 -5.06
C HIS A 35 1.67 -6.71 -4.59
N GLU A 36 0.64 -6.85 -5.43
CA GLU A 36 -0.73 -6.46 -5.10
C GLU A 36 -1.42 -7.47 -4.16
N GLU A 37 -2.12 -6.96 -3.15
CA GLU A 37 -2.95 -7.73 -2.21
C GLU A 37 -4.25 -6.96 -1.89
N PRO A 38 -5.42 -7.64 -1.83
CA PRO A 38 -6.67 -6.98 -1.46
C PRO A 38 -6.69 -6.62 0.03
N LEU A 39 -7.23 -5.44 0.35
CA LEU A 39 -7.49 -5.01 1.72
C LEU A 39 -8.99 -5.12 2.01
N VAL A 40 -9.35 -5.91 3.03
CA VAL A 40 -10.75 -6.10 3.45
C VAL A 40 -11.00 -5.33 4.74
N GLY A 41 -12.04 -4.51 4.77
CA GLY A 41 -12.42 -3.71 5.95
C GLY A 41 -11.62 -2.43 6.14
N TRP A 42 -10.82 -2.02 5.15
CA TRP A 42 -10.04 -0.78 5.15
C TRP A 42 -10.65 0.27 4.20
N PRO A 43 -10.28 1.55 4.34
CA PRO A 43 -10.74 2.59 3.42
C PRO A 43 -10.28 2.37 1.98
N GLU A 44 -9.11 1.77 1.78
CA GLU A 44 -8.58 1.39 0.48
C GLU A 44 -8.85 -0.09 0.19
N SER A 45 -9.12 -0.42 -1.07
CA SER A 45 -9.49 -1.78 -1.50
C SER A 45 -8.30 -2.73 -1.74
N ARG A 46 -7.10 -2.17 -1.92
CA ARG A 46 -5.88 -2.91 -2.23
C ARG A 46 -4.63 -2.19 -1.77
N VAL A 47 -3.57 -2.94 -1.59
CA VAL A 47 -2.23 -2.46 -1.25
C VAL A 47 -1.20 -3.12 -2.17
N TYR A 48 -0.16 -2.37 -2.50
CA TYR A 48 1.01 -2.84 -3.23
C TYR A 48 2.19 -2.94 -2.27
N TRP A 49 2.70 -4.14 -2.04
CA TRP A 49 3.81 -4.41 -1.14
C TRP A 49 5.15 -4.40 -1.88
N ALA A 50 6.19 -3.90 -1.20
CA ALA A 50 7.58 -4.02 -1.66
C ALA A 50 8.09 -5.46 -1.59
N ASN A 51 7.66 -6.24 -0.58
CA ASN A 51 8.00 -7.65 -0.43
C ASN A 51 6.75 -8.53 -0.51
N LYS A 52 6.82 -9.64 -1.26
CA LYS A 52 5.70 -10.59 -1.39
C LYS A 52 5.27 -11.20 -0.05
N VAL A 53 6.23 -11.55 0.81
CA VAL A 53 6.00 -12.27 2.08
C VAL A 53 6.83 -11.64 3.21
N GLY A 54 6.32 -11.72 4.44
CA GLY A 54 6.99 -11.21 5.64
C GLY A 54 6.87 -9.70 5.80
N PRO A 55 7.71 -9.09 6.66
CA PRO A 55 7.68 -7.66 6.92
C PRO A 55 7.81 -6.84 5.62
N SER A 56 6.91 -5.88 5.43
CA SER A 56 6.92 -5.05 4.24
C SER A 56 6.30 -3.69 4.48
N VAL A 57 6.80 -2.71 3.74
CA VAL A 57 6.07 -1.47 3.50
C VAL A 57 5.21 -1.68 2.26
N GLY A 58 3.99 -1.14 2.30
CA GLY A 58 3.07 -1.14 1.17
C GLY A 58 2.45 0.23 0.95
N ILE A 59 1.91 0.44 -0.24
CA ILE A 59 1.22 1.66 -0.62
C ILE A 59 -0.17 1.32 -1.16
N ALA A 60 -1.18 2.07 -0.75
CA ALA A 60 -2.56 1.89 -1.20
C ALA A 60 -3.07 3.21 -1.80
N PRO A 61 -3.73 3.18 -2.97
CA PRO A 61 -4.17 4.40 -3.65
C PRO A 61 -5.26 5.10 -2.84
N LEU A 62 -5.07 6.39 -2.55
CA LEU A 62 -6.04 7.21 -1.80
C LEU A 62 -7.27 7.58 -2.64
N ASN A 63 -7.10 7.64 -3.97
CA ASN A 63 -8.15 7.99 -4.92
C ASN A 63 -8.27 6.86 -5.94
N SER A 64 -8.99 5.81 -5.60
CA SER A 64 -9.52 4.89 -6.60
C SER A 64 -11.01 4.73 -6.34
N THR A 65 -11.76 5.81 -6.58
CA THR A 65 -13.17 5.66 -6.97
C THR A 65 -13.18 4.79 -8.22
N ALA A 66 -13.63 3.55 -8.08
CA ALA A 66 -14.01 2.69 -9.19
C ALA A 66 -15.11 3.34 -10.03
#